data_AF-A0A972AX37-F1
#
_entry.id   AF-A0A972AX37-F1
#
_cell.length_a   1.000
_cell.length_b   1.000
_cell.length_c   1.000
_cell.angle_alpha   90.00
_cell.angle_beta   90.00
_cell.angle_gamma   90.00
#
_symmetry.space_group_name_H-M   'P 1'
#
loop_
_entity.id
_entity.type
_entity.pdbx_description
1 polymer ?
#
loop_
_entity_poly.entity_id
_entity_poly.type
_entity_poly.pdbx_seq_one_letter_code
_entity_poly.pdbx_strand_id
1 'polypeptide(L)'
;MNKKERLSDALERIGAGLAKAGDRIATETRLILEISRLRLKIKDDQYEFRKIMESIGNSYYKSDGNMDLDEYSVKKQKADELLDNIELLRKEVDDLMEEQKNPSNNSKREEDFEDDAYVPLSSGSDGPHVVVEDKSEKAPCPECGHLMSKSLAYCINCSSKL
;
A
#
# COMPACT_ATOMS: atom_id res chain seq x y z
N MET A 1 -43.52 -10.98 17.69
CA MET A 1 -42.60 -10.98 16.54
C MET A 1 -43.08 -11.96 15.50
N ASN A 2 -43.48 -11.45 14.35
CA ASN A 2 -43.97 -12.24 13.22
C ASN A 2 -42.79 -12.83 12.44
N LYS A 3 -43.00 -14.00 11.81
CA LYS A 3 -41.96 -14.69 11.03
C LYS A 3 -41.42 -13.83 9.87
N LYS A 4 -42.21 -12.86 9.38
CA LYS A 4 -41.84 -11.89 8.35
C LYS A 4 -40.89 -10.79 8.86
N GLU A 5 -41.05 -10.32 10.10
CA GLU A 5 -40.18 -9.28 10.70
C GLU A 5 -38.76 -9.80 10.88
N ARG A 6 -38.61 -11.02 11.40
CA ARG A 6 -37.29 -11.66 11.56
C ARG A 6 -36.52 -11.85 10.25
N LEU A 7 -37.24 -12.02 9.14
CA LEU A 7 -36.66 -12.23 7.82
C LEU A 7 -36.24 -10.90 7.18
N SER A 8 -36.98 -9.82 7.45
CA SER A 8 -36.61 -8.44 7.09
C SER A 8 -35.34 -8.01 7.83
N ASP A 9 -35.30 -8.16 9.16
CA ASP A 9 -34.14 -7.80 9.99
C ASP A 9 -32.87 -8.57 9.57
N ALA A 10 -33.02 -9.85 9.19
CA ALA A 10 -31.91 -10.66 8.72
C ALA A 10 -31.37 -10.17 7.37
N LEU A 11 -32.25 -9.81 6.42
CA LEU A 11 -31.84 -9.28 5.12
C LEU A 11 -31.18 -7.91 5.25
N GLU A 12 -31.68 -7.03 6.12
CA GLU A 12 -31.08 -5.73 6.40
C GLU A 12 -29.67 -5.87 6.98
N ARG A 13 -29.46 -6.79 7.93
CA ARG A 13 -28.12 -7.07 8.49
C ARG A 13 -27.16 -7.62 7.44
N ILE A 14 -27.64 -8.50 6.54
CA ILE A 14 -26.83 -9.02 5.43
C ILE A 14 -26.48 -7.89 4.46
N GLY A 15 -27.45 -7.05 4.09
CA GLY A 15 -27.24 -5.89 3.23
C GLY A 15 -26.22 -4.90 3.79
N ALA A 16 -26.34 -4.57 5.08
CA ALA A 16 -25.38 -3.71 5.78
C ALA A 16 -23.98 -4.35 5.86
N GLY A 17 -23.90 -5.67 6.06
CA GLY A 17 -22.63 -6.40 6.04
C GLY A 17 -21.94 -6.37 4.67
N LEU A 18 -22.71 -6.54 3.59
CA LEU A 18 -22.23 -6.47 2.21
C LEU A 18 -21.79 -5.06 1.84
N ALA A 19 -22.55 -4.03 2.23
CA ALA A 19 -22.17 -2.63 2.00
C ALA A 19 -20.84 -2.29 2.68
N LYS A 20 -20.69 -2.63 3.97
CA LYS A 20 -19.44 -2.44 4.73
C LYS A 20 -18.26 -3.19 4.12
N ALA A 21 -18.48 -4.41 3.61
CA ALA A 21 -17.44 -5.16 2.92
C ALA A 21 -17.03 -4.49 1.59
N GLY A 22 -18.00 -3.99 0.82
CA GLY A 22 -17.77 -3.23 -0.40
C GLY A 22 -16.94 -1.97 -0.18
N ASP A 23 -17.28 -1.18 0.84
CA ASP A 23 -16.56 0.05 1.18
C ASP A 23 -15.10 -0.21 1.58
N ARG A 24 -14.84 -1.31 2.31
CA ARG A 24 -13.49 -1.73 2.66
C ARG A 24 -12.68 -2.10 1.43
N ILE A 25 -13.24 -2.94 0.56
CA ILE A 25 -12.57 -3.35 -0.69
C ILE A 25 -12.26 -2.13 -1.57
N ALA A 26 -13.20 -1.19 -1.69
CA ALA A 26 -13.00 0.03 -2.46
C ALA A 26 -11.86 0.89 -1.89
N THR A 27 -11.78 1.00 -0.56
CA THR A 27 -10.73 1.76 0.13
C THR A 27 -9.36 1.09 -0.01
N GLU A 28 -9.28 -0.23 0.21
CA GLU A 28 -8.03 -1.00 0.02
C GLU A 28 -7.54 -0.92 -1.43
N THR A 29 -8.44 -1.01 -2.40
CA THR A 29 -8.10 -0.89 -3.82
C THR A 29 -7.53 0.49 -4.14
N ARG A 30 -8.11 1.57 -3.58
CA ARG A 30 -7.58 2.93 -3.75
C ARG A 30 -6.18 3.06 -3.19
N LEU A 31 -5.94 2.59 -1.96
CA LEU A 31 -4.61 2.62 -1.33
C LEU A 31 -3.58 1.85 -2.15
N ILE A 32 -3.93 0.66 -2.66
CA ILE A 32 -3.04 -0.14 -3.52
C ILE A 32 -2.67 0.62 -4.79
N LEU A 33 -3.63 1.28 -5.44
CA LEU A 33 -3.39 2.06 -6.65
C LEU A 33 -2.47 3.27 -6.36
N GLU A 34 -2.67 3.94 -5.23
CA GLU A 34 -1.86 5.08 -4.81
C GLU A 34 -0.41 4.66 -4.49
N ILE A 35 -0.23 3.61 -3.70
CA ILE A 35 1.08 3.00 -3.43
C ILE A 35 1.77 2.60 -4.74
N SER A 36 1.03 2.00 -5.68
CA SER A 36 1.59 1.60 -6.98
C SER A 36 2.06 2.80 -7.80
N ARG A 37 1.29 3.90 -7.79
CA ARG A 37 1.66 5.16 -8.45
C ARG A 37 2.91 5.77 -7.86
N LEU A 38 3.02 5.84 -6.52
CA LEU A 38 4.21 6.37 -5.85
C LEU A 38 5.45 5.52 -6.14
N ARG A 39 5.32 4.18 -6.10
CA ARG A 39 6.41 3.26 -6.46
C ARG A 39 6.90 3.43 -7.90
N LEU A 40 6.00 3.71 -8.84
CA LEU A 40 6.39 4.02 -10.22
C LEU A 40 7.18 5.34 -10.28
N LYS A 41 6.70 6.38 -9.61
CA LYS A 41 7.41 7.67 -9.54
C LYS A 41 8.82 7.52 -8.94
N ILE A 42 8.95 6.75 -7.86
CA ILE A 42 10.26 6.42 -7.27
C ILE A 42 11.20 5.76 -8.29
N LYS A 43 10.68 4.84 -9.12
CA LYS A 43 11.49 4.19 -10.17
C LYS A 43 11.91 5.17 -11.25
N ASP A 44 11.02 6.06 -11.66
CA ASP A 44 11.31 7.10 -12.66
C ASP A 44 12.40 8.06 -12.14
N ASP A 45 12.28 8.52 -10.90
CA ASP A 45 13.28 9.38 -10.26
C ASP A 45 14.63 8.67 -10.09
N GLN A 46 14.63 7.37 -9.73
CA GLN A 46 15.85 6.55 -9.68
C GLN A 46 16.52 6.39 -11.05
N TYR A 47 15.73 6.28 -12.12
CA TYR A 47 16.23 6.20 -13.47
C TYR A 47 16.90 7.52 -13.90
N GLU A 48 16.22 8.65 -13.65
CA GLU A 48 16.79 9.97 -13.95
C GLU A 48 18.04 10.26 -13.13
N PHE A 49 18.07 9.88 -11.84
CA PHE A 49 19.25 9.98 -11.00
C PHE A 49 20.43 9.20 -11.62
N ARG A 50 20.20 7.95 -12.01
CA ARG A 50 21.23 7.11 -12.64
C ARG A 50 21.76 7.74 -13.91
N LYS A 51 20.88 8.25 -14.78
CA LYS A 51 21.24 8.91 -16.03
C LYS A 51 22.09 10.16 -15.80
N ILE A 52 21.80 10.95 -14.76
CA ILE A 52 22.63 12.10 -14.38
C ILE A 52 24.01 11.65 -13.91
N MET A 53 24.09 10.65 -13.03
CA MET A 53 25.37 10.12 -12.54
C MET A 53 26.21 9.49 -13.65
N GLU A 54 25.59 8.78 -14.58
CA GLU A 54 26.25 8.28 -15.80
C GLU A 54 26.75 9.43 -16.68
N SER A 55 25.97 10.50 -16.82
CA SER A 55 26.41 11.68 -17.56
C SER A 55 27.62 12.34 -16.90
N ILE A 56 27.62 12.50 -15.59
CA ILE A 56 28.75 13.02 -14.81
C ILE A 56 29.98 12.12 -15.04
N GLY A 57 29.86 10.82 -14.84
CA GLY A 57 30.97 9.87 -15.04
C GLY A 57 31.50 9.92 -16.47
N ASN A 58 30.62 9.94 -17.48
CA ASN A 58 31.02 10.04 -18.87
C ASN A 58 31.75 11.35 -19.19
N SER A 59 31.27 12.49 -18.66
CA SER A 59 31.97 13.76 -18.81
C SER A 59 33.36 13.71 -18.18
N TYR A 60 33.52 13.05 -17.02
CA TYR A 60 34.79 12.94 -16.31
C TYR A 60 35.83 12.15 -17.11
N TYR A 61 35.44 10.97 -17.60
CA TYR A 61 36.33 10.10 -18.35
C TYR A 61 36.64 10.64 -19.75
N LYS A 62 35.69 11.31 -20.41
CA LYS A 62 35.91 11.88 -21.75
C LYS A 62 36.77 13.14 -21.73
N SER A 63 36.84 13.86 -20.61
CA SER A 63 37.65 15.06 -20.47
C SER A 63 39.05 14.79 -19.88
N ASP A 64 39.47 13.53 -19.78
CA ASP A 64 40.69 13.11 -19.06
C ASP A 64 40.77 13.71 -17.64
N GLY A 65 39.62 13.81 -16.96
CA GLY A 65 39.51 14.38 -15.62
C GLY A 65 39.35 15.91 -15.55
N ASN A 66 39.40 16.62 -16.68
CA ASN A 66 39.16 18.07 -16.75
C ASN A 66 37.68 18.38 -16.99
N MET A 67 36.81 17.98 -16.05
CA MET A 67 35.38 18.29 -16.12
C MET A 67 35.13 19.78 -15.81
N ASP A 68 34.18 20.37 -16.52
CA ASP A 68 33.61 21.67 -16.15
C ASP A 68 32.95 21.58 -14.76
N LEU A 69 33.51 22.33 -13.81
CA LEU A 69 33.05 22.34 -12.42
C LEU A 69 31.65 22.94 -12.26
N ASP A 70 31.27 23.88 -13.14
CA ASP A 70 29.95 24.49 -13.09
C ASP A 70 28.89 23.50 -13.58
N GLU A 71 29.17 22.80 -14.70
CA GLU A 71 28.30 21.74 -15.21
C GLU A 71 28.16 20.59 -14.21
N TYR A 72 29.27 20.21 -13.56
CA TYR A 72 29.27 19.22 -12.48
C TYR A 72 28.36 19.63 -11.33
N SER A 73 28.53 20.86 -10.84
CA SER A 73 27.78 21.38 -9.68
C SER A 73 26.27 21.36 -9.93
N VAL A 74 25.83 21.83 -11.11
CA VAL A 74 24.41 21.83 -11.49
C VAL A 74 23.85 20.41 -11.57
N LYS A 75 24.58 19.48 -12.21
CA LYS A 75 24.15 18.08 -12.31
C LYS A 75 24.11 17.40 -10.95
N LYS A 76 25.08 17.67 -10.10
CA LYS A 76 25.13 17.15 -8.73
C LYS A 76 23.95 17.65 -7.90
N GLN A 77 23.66 18.95 -7.93
CA GLN A 77 22.52 19.52 -7.22
C GLN A 77 21.21 18.84 -7.64
N LYS A 78 21.00 18.66 -8.95
CA LYS A 78 19.81 17.96 -9.45
C LYS A 78 19.74 16.49 -9.01
N ALA A 79 20.90 15.82 -8.91
CA ALA A 79 20.97 14.45 -8.42
C ALA A 79 20.61 14.38 -6.92
N ASP A 80 21.08 15.33 -6.11
CA ASP A 80 20.75 15.45 -4.69
C ASP A 80 19.23 15.70 -4.50
N GLU A 81 18.64 16.62 -5.28
CA GLU A 81 17.19 16.88 -5.27
C GLU A 81 16.36 15.63 -5.61
N LEU A 82 16.82 14.79 -6.54
CA LEU A 82 16.16 13.52 -6.85
C LEU A 82 16.24 12.52 -5.70
N LEU A 83 17.37 12.45 -4.99
CA LEU A 83 17.51 11.57 -3.83
C LEU A 83 16.57 11.99 -2.69
N ASP A 84 16.48 13.29 -2.41
CA ASP A 84 15.56 13.83 -1.40
C ASP A 84 14.10 13.50 -1.75
N ASN A 85 13.72 13.68 -3.02
CA ASN A 85 12.39 13.31 -3.50
C ASN A 85 12.10 11.81 -3.39
N ILE A 86 13.07 10.95 -3.72
CA ILE A 86 12.93 9.50 -3.57
C ILE A 86 12.71 9.13 -2.10
N GLU A 87 13.44 9.74 -1.17
CA GLU A 87 13.29 9.48 0.26
C GLU A 87 11.92 9.90 0.78
N LEU A 88 11.44 11.08 0.39
CA LEU A 88 10.08 11.56 0.72
C LEU A 88 9.01 10.60 0.20
N LEU A 89 9.10 10.18 -1.07
CA LEU A 89 8.13 9.27 -1.67
C LEU A 89 8.17 7.87 -1.03
N ARG A 90 9.35 7.39 -0.62
CA ARG A 90 9.47 6.12 0.11
C ARG A 90 8.76 6.19 1.46
N LYS A 91 8.94 7.30 2.18
CA LYS A 91 8.25 7.53 3.45
C LYS A 91 6.73 7.56 3.26
N GLU A 92 6.23 8.26 2.23
CA GLU A 92 4.80 8.30 1.91
C GLU A 92 4.24 6.90 1.58
N VAL A 93 4.99 6.07 0.85
CA VAL A 93 4.62 4.67 0.61
C VAL A 93 4.55 3.88 1.91
N ASP A 94 5.52 4.05 2.82
CA ASP A 94 5.54 3.36 4.11
C ASP A 94 4.35 3.77 5.00
N ASP A 95 4.03 5.07 5.03
CA ASP A 95 2.89 5.61 5.76
C ASP A 95 1.56 5.01 5.22
N LEU A 96 1.36 4.96 3.90
CA LEU A 96 0.18 4.35 3.28
C LEU A 96 0.10 2.83 3.49
N MET A 97 1.24 2.14 3.53
CA MET A 97 1.31 0.70 3.84
C MET A 97 0.96 0.43 5.31
N GLU A 98 1.26 1.36 6.23
CA GLU A 98 0.85 1.28 7.63
C GLU A 98 -0.65 1.53 7.80
N GLU A 99 -1.22 2.50 7.06
CA GLU A 99 -2.67 2.72 6.99
C GLU A 99 -3.41 1.47 6.48
N GLN A 100 -2.86 0.78 5.48
CA GLN A 100 -3.42 -0.48 4.98
C GLN A 100 -3.42 -1.59 6.04
N LYS A 101 -2.41 -1.65 6.91
CA LYS A 101 -2.31 -2.65 7.98
C LYS A 101 -3.23 -2.34 9.17
N ASN A 102 -3.58 -1.07 9.39
CA ASN A 102 -4.39 -0.61 10.50
C ASN A 102 -5.70 0.09 10.04
N PRO A 103 -6.61 -0.60 9.33
CA PRO A 103 -7.90 0.00 8.93
C PRO A 103 -8.81 0.31 10.14
N SER A 104 -8.42 -0.10 11.35
CA SER A 104 -9.24 0.04 12.57
C SER A 104 -9.16 1.41 13.27
N ASN A 105 -8.28 2.32 12.83
CA ASN A 105 -8.15 3.65 13.47
C ASN A 105 -8.79 4.82 12.72
N ASN A 106 -9.21 4.67 11.46
CA ASN A 106 -9.81 5.76 10.68
C ASN A 106 -11.35 5.70 10.58
N SER A 107 -12.03 4.97 11.47
CA SER A 107 -13.49 5.04 11.62
C SER A 107 -13.99 6.21 12.49
N LYS A 108 -13.09 7.09 12.97
CA LYS A 108 -13.47 8.31 13.70
C LYS A 108 -12.99 9.54 12.93
N ARG A 109 -13.61 9.80 11.79
CA ARG A 109 -13.71 11.15 11.25
C ARG A 109 -15.16 11.55 11.37
N GLU A 110 -15.45 12.18 12.51
CA GLU A 110 -16.58 13.04 12.87
C GLU A 110 -17.77 13.02 11.89
N GLU A 111 -18.80 12.25 12.24
CA GLU A 111 -20.17 12.76 12.18
C GLU A 111 -20.70 12.73 13.61
N ASP A 112 -20.98 13.91 14.13
CA ASP A 112 -21.71 14.12 15.37
C ASP A 112 -23.05 13.38 15.27
N PHE A 113 -23.15 12.27 15.99
CA PHE A 113 -24.42 11.69 16.40
C PHE A 113 -24.29 11.34 17.87
N GLU A 114 -24.63 12.33 18.70
CA GLU A 114 -25.10 12.05 20.05
C GLU A 114 -26.33 11.15 19.93
N ASP A 115 -26.27 9.94 20.46
CA ASP A 115 -27.22 9.46 21.46
C ASP A 115 -27.01 7.97 21.80
N ASP A 116 -26.70 7.77 23.07
CA ASP A 116 -27.12 6.71 23.98
C ASP A 116 -26.65 5.24 23.89
N ALA A 117 -26.32 4.79 25.10
CA ALA A 117 -26.26 3.42 25.62
C ALA A 117 -25.01 2.57 25.35
N TYR A 118 -24.02 2.82 26.19
CA TYR A 118 -23.07 1.83 26.69
C TYR A 118 -23.78 0.59 27.25
N VAL A 119 -23.52 -0.59 26.67
CA VAL A 119 -23.77 -1.88 27.33
C VAL A 119 -22.50 -2.73 27.25
N PRO A 120 -21.80 -2.98 28.37
CA PRO A 120 -20.68 -3.91 28.38
C PRO A 120 -21.24 -5.33 28.57
N LEU A 121 -20.81 -6.28 27.75
CA LEU A 121 -20.98 -7.69 28.06
C LEU A 121 -19.64 -8.40 27.99
N SER A 122 -19.19 -8.72 29.19
CA SER A 122 -18.07 -9.58 29.55
C SER A 122 -18.20 -11.01 29.03
N SER A 123 -17.06 -11.57 28.61
CA SER A 123 -16.59 -12.95 28.80
C SER A 123 -17.60 -14.12 28.78
N GLY A 124 -17.43 -15.04 27.83
CA GLY A 124 -17.99 -16.38 27.91
C GLY A 124 -17.87 -17.24 26.64
N SER A 125 -16.82 -18.08 26.60
CA SER A 125 -16.75 -19.46 26.05
C SER A 125 -17.32 -19.82 24.66
N ASP A 126 -16.44 -20.48 23.89
CA ASP A 126 -16.66 -21.66 23.04
C ASP A 126 -17.65 -21.60 21.86
N GLY A 127 -17.10 -21.36 20.67
CA GLY A 127 -17.70 -21.65 19.37
C GLY A 127 -16.62 -21.51 18.28
N PRO A 128 -16.60 -22.37 17.24
CA PRO A 128 -15.37 -22.69 16.54
C PRO A 128 -14.88 -21.49 15.73
N HIS A 129 -13.65 -21.07 16.00
CA HIS A 129 -12.86 -20.34 15.02
C HIS A 129 -12.74 -21.24 13.79
N VAL A 130 -13.62 -21.03 12.80
CA VAL A 130 -13.32 -21.42 11.44
C VAL A 130 -12.23 -20.45 11.00
N VAL A 131 -10.99 -20.79 11.39
CA VAL A 131 -9.82 -20.39 10.65
C VAL A 131 -10.07 -20.96 9.27
N VAL A 132 -10.49 -20.11 8.34
CA VAL A 132 -10.37 -20.42 6.93
C VAL A 132 -8.87 -20.43 6.69
N GLU A 133 -8.24 -21.57 6.99
CA GLU A 133 -6.93 -21.90 6.49
C GLU A 133 -7.10 -21.93 4.97
N ASP A 134 -6.80 -20.79 4.37
CA ASP A 134 -6.70 -20.67 2.94
C ASP A 134 -5.55 -21.60 2.53
N LYS A 135 -5.91 -22.82 2.12
CA LYS A 135 -5.02 -23.83 1.54
C LYS A 135 -4.54 -23.39 0.14
N SER A 136 -4.38 -22.09 -0.07
CA SER A 136 -3.73 -21.54 -1.24
C SER A 136 -2.27 -21.94 -1.16
N GLU A 137 -1.86 -22.86 -2.03
CA GLU A 137 -0.46 -23.26 -2.17
C GLU A 137 0.40 -22.00 -2.32
N LYS A 138 1.23 -21.71 -1.33
CA LYS A 138 2.12 -20.54 -1.33
C LYS A 138 3.36 -20.88 -2.15
N ALA A 139 3.71 -20.03 -3.11
CA ALA A 139 4.93 -20.12 -3.88
C ALA A 139 5.80 -18.88 -3.64
N PRO A 140 7.13 -19.02 -3.56
CA PRO A 140 8.02 -17.88 -3.49
C PRO A 140 8.04 -17.15 -4.84
N CYS A 141 8.02 -15.82 -4.81
CA CYS A 141 8.25 -14.99 -5.99
C CYS A 141 9.65 -15.27 -6.57
N PRO A 142 9.80 -15.49 -7.89
CA PRO A 142 11.10 -15.80 -8.51
C PRO A 142 12.11 -14.64 -8.43
N GLU A 143 11.63 -13.40 -8.29
CA GLU A 143 12.50 -12.21 -8.26
C GLU A 143 12.95 -11.82 -6.85
N CYS A 144 12.08 -11.95 -5.84
CA CYS A 144 12.36 -11.45 -4.49
C CYS A 144 12.20 -12.47 -3.37
N GLY A 145 11.80 -13.71 -3.69
CA GLY A 145 11.66 -14.80 -2.72
C GLY A 145 10.47 -14.66 -1.75
N HIS A 146 9.69 -13.58 -1.82
CA HIS A 146 8.54 -13.38 -0.95
C HIS A 146 7.46 -14.45 -1.19
N LEU A 147 6.96 -15.08 -0.12
CA LEU A 147 5.95 -16.12 -0.18
C LEU A 147 4.58 -15.53 -0.54
N MET A 148 3.98 -16.01 -1.62
CA MET A 148 2.75 -15.47 -2.16
C MET A 148 1.76 -16.55 -2.57
N SER A 149 0.48 -16.20 -2.60
CA SER A 149 -0.54 -17.08 -3.17
C SER A 149 -0.30 -17.24 -4.68
N LYS A 150 -0.33 -18.49 -5.18
CA LYS A 150 -0.25 -18.80 -6.62
C LYS A 150 -1.38 -18.16 -7.46
N SER A 151 -2.46 -17.69 -6.83
CA SER A 151 -3.57 -17.03 -7.52
C SER A 151 -3.27 -15.58 -7.96
N LEU A 152 -2.14 -15.02 -7.55
CA LEU A 152 -1.78 -13.64 -7.87
C LEU A 152 -0.99 -13.58 -9.18
N ALA A 153 -1.38 -12.67 -10.08
CA ALA A 153 -0.68 -12.45 -11.35
C ALA A 153 0.61 -11.62 -11.19
N TYR A 154 0.79 -10.95 -10.05
CA TYR A 154 1.93 -10.10 -9.75
C TYR A 154 2.37 -10.24 -8.30
N CYS A 155 3.66 -10.02 -8.05
CA CYS A 155 4.24 -10.04 -6.71
C CYS A 155 3.85 -8.79 -5.91
N ILE A 156 3.27 -8.92 -4.71
CA ILE A 156 2.90 -7.78 -3.85
C ILE A 156 4.16 -7.02 -3.37
N ASN A 157 5.26 -7.74 -3.19
CA ASN A 157 6.50 -7.17 -2.65
C ASN A 157 7.33 -6.43 -3.73
N CYS A 158 7.48 -7.01 -4.93
CA CYS A 158 8.34 -6.42 -5.98
C CYS A 158 7.61 -6.03 -7.28
N SER A 159 6.30 -6.29 -7.37
CA SER A 159 5.45 -6.03 -8.54
C SER A 159 5.90 -6.72 -9.83
N SER A 160 6.79 -7.72 -9.72
CA SER A 160 7.13 -8.58 -10.85
C SER A 160 5.91 -9.40 -11.28
N LYS A 161 5.80 -9.68 -12.57
CA LYS A 161 4.77 -10.56 -13.10
C LYS A 161 5.14 -12.01 -12.77
N LEU A 162 4.17 -12.77 -12.23
CA LEU A 162 4.34 -14.17 -11.81
C LEU A 162 4.05 -15.15 -12.96
#